data_AF-A0A4Q9VZQ2-F1
#
_entry.id   AF-A0A4Q9VZQ2-F1
#
_cell.length_a   1.000
_cell.length_b   1.000
_cell.length_c   1.000
_cell.angle_alpha   90.00
_cell.angle_beta   90.00
_cell.angle_gamma   90.00
#
_symmetry.space_group_name_H-M   'P 1'
#
loop_
_entity.id
_entity.type
_entity.pdbx_description
1 polymer ?
#
loop_
_entity_poly.entity_id
_entity_poly.type
_entity_poly.pdbx_seq_one_letter_code
_entity_poly.pdbx_strand_id
1 'polypeptide(L)'
;IMNELMHRKTVTPDEFDKDDMLLNVANGYIDLTSRELYKHDINRMFSQIANTDYSEKMQPAVWLDFLNDIFAGDKAVIRYIQKALGYSLTGSTREQVMFILFGKGRNGKSIFVETIAEILGDYSNNMQAKSLMVKKNDN
;
A
#
# COMPACT_ATOMS: atom_id res chain seq x y z
N ILE A 1 5.01 32.47 -28.65
CA ILE A 1 4.86 33.15 -27.33
C ILE A 1 3.52 32.80 -26.67
N MET A 2 2.35 32.88 -27.31
CA MET A 2 1.07 32.51 -26.65
C MET A 2 0.81 31.01 -26.42
N ASN A 3 1.44 30.10 -27.15
CA ASN A 3 1.31 28.65 -26.88
C ASN A 3 2.10 28.17 -25.65
N GLU A 4 3.15 28.90 -25.24
CA GLU A 4 3.94 28.58 -24.05
C GLU A 4 3.26 29.03 -22.75
N LEU A 5 2.29 29.95 -22.84
CA LEU A 5 1.51 30.44 -21.69
C LEU A 5 0.27 29.57 -21.38
N MET A 6 -0.04 28.57 -22.21
CA MET A 6 -1.25 27.74 -22.09
C MET A 6 -1.11 26.50 -21.17
N HIS A 7 0.06 26.25 -20.57
CA HIS A 7 0.34 24.95 -19.95
C HIS A 7 0.58 24.98 -18.43
N ARG A 8 -0.08 25.89 -17.71
CA ARG A 8 -0.24 25.75 -16.25
C ARG A 8 -1.71 25.56 -15.92
N LYS A 9 -2.19 24.33 -16.12
CA LYS A 9 -3.45 23.90 -15.51
C LYS A 9 -3.21 23.88 -14.01
N THR A 10 -3.88 24.77 -13.28
CA THR A 10 -3.85 24.76 -11.82
C THR A 10 -4.41 23.42 -11.36
N VAL A 11 -3.62 22.66 -10.61
CA VAL A 11 -4.05 21.41 -9.98
C VAL A 11 -4.11 21.62 -8.48
N THR A 12 -5.11 21.02 -7.84
CA THR A 12 -5.23 21.01 -6.38
C THR A 12 -4.77 19.65 -5.83
N PRO A 13 -4.32 19.57 -4.56
CA PRO A 13 -3.94 18.29 -3.97
C PRO A 13 -5.03 17.21 -4.07
N ASP A 14 -6.30 17.61 -3.96
CA ASP A 14 -7.47 16.71 -4.02
C ASP A 14 -7.74 16.13 -5.43
N GLU A 15 -7.01 16.60 -6.45
CA GLU A 15 -7.06 16.01 -7.80
C GLU A 15 -6.15 14.78 -7.95
N PHE A 16 -5.17 14.62 -7.05
CA PHE A 16 -4.29 13.46 -7.04
C PHE A 16 -4.92 12.28 -6.30
N ASP A 17 -4.62 11.06 -6.75
CA ASP A 17 -5.01 9.80 -6.10
C ASP A 17 -6.51 9.70 -5.77
N LYS A 18 -7.37 10.29 -6.61
CA LYS A 18 -8.82 10.41 -6.37
C LYS A 18 -9.59 9.08 -6.43
N ASP A 19 -9.02 8.06 -7.07
CA ASP A 19 -9.68 6.76 -7.25
C ASP A 19 -9.14 5.73 -6.27
N ASP A 20 -9.94 5.43 -5.24
CA ASP A 20 -9.57 4.52 -4.14
C ASP A 20 -9.24 3.09 -4.60
N MET A 21 -9.67 2.69 -5.80
CA MET A 21 -9.49 1.33 -6.31
C MET A 21 -8.38 1.22 -7.35
N LEU A 22 -7.68 2.31 -7.67
CA LEU A 22 -6.55 2.28 -8.59
C LEU A 22 -5.22 2.28 -7.83
N LEU A 23 -4.35 1.34 -8.18
CA LEU A 23 -2.99 1.26 -7.63
C LEU A 23 -1.96 1.45 -8.74
N ASN A 24 -1.12 2.48 -8.61
CA ASN A 24 -0.06 2.74 -9.55
C ASN A 24 1.15 1.82 -9.29
N VAL A 25 1.64 1.14 -10.32
CA VAL A 25 2.72 0.14 -10.24
C VAL A 25 3.76 0.37 -11.33
N ALA A 26 4.94 -0.26 -11.24
CA ALA A 26 6.05 0.03 -12.14
C ALA A 26 5.69 -0.14 -13.64
N ASN A 27 4.88 -1.15 -13.97
CA ASN A 27 4.45 -1.44 -15.34
C ASN A 27 3.07 -0.87 -15.75
N GLY A 28 2.43 -0.02 -14.95
CA GLY A 28 1.14 0.58 -15.27
C GLY A 28 0.31 0.97 -14.05
N TYR A 29 -1.01 0.86 -14.13
CA TYR A 29 -1.87 0.93 -12.95
C TYR A 29 -2.89 -0.19 -12.97
N ILE A 30 -3.27 -0.67 -11.79
CA ILE A 30 -4.18 -1.81 -11.60
C ILE A 30 -5.50 -1.28 -11.08
N ASP A 31 -6.61 -1.74 -11.63
CA ASP A 31 -7.90 -1.67 -10.94
C ASP A 31 -8.01 -2.86 -9.97
N LEU A 32 -7.99 -2.60 -8.67
CA LEU A 32 -8.01 -3.62 -7.62
C LEU A 32 -9.32 -4.41 -7.56
N THR A 33 -10.40 -3.90 -8.18
CA THR A 33 -11.69 -4.59 -8.29
C THR A 33 -11.66 -5.64 -9.40
N SER A 34 -11.25 -5.23 -10.60
CA SER A 34 -11.24 -6.09 -11.79
C SER A 34 -9.96 -6.91 -11.93
N ARG A 35 -8.87 -6.47 -11.29
CA ARG A 35 -7.49 -6.98 -11.41
C ARG A 35 -6.85 -6.72 -12.78
N GLU A 36 -7.45 -5.83 -13.56
CA GLU A 36 -6.91 -5.48 -14.87
C GLU A 36 -5.75 -4.49 -14.76
N LEU A 37 -4.69 -4.74 -15.53
CA LEU A 37 -3.55 -3.85 -15.67
C LEU A 37 -3.74 -2.95 -16.89
N TYR A 38 -3.64 -1.65 -16.65
CA TYR A 38 -3.72 -0.61 -17.67
C TYR A 38 -2.35 0.04 -17.85
N LYS A 39 -2.08 0.57 -19.05
CA LYS A 39 -0.91 1.41 -19.28
C LYS A 39 -1.04 2.70 -18.47
N HIS A 40 0.10 3.24 -18.04
CA HIS A 40 0.18 4.55 -17.40
C HIS A 40 -0.63 5.62 -18.14
N ASP A 41 -1.41 6.39 -17.38
CA ASP A 41 -2.25 7.47 -17.88
C ASP A 41 -2.11 8.70 -17.00
N ILE A 42 -1.54 9.76 -17.56
CA ILE A 42 -1.31 11.04 -16.86
C ILE A 42 -2.61 11.66 -16.32
N ASN A 43 -3.76 11.36 -16.94
CA ASN A 43 -5.05 11.89 -16.51
C ASN A 43 -5.54 11.25 -15.22
N ARG A 44 -4.95 10.13 -14.79
CA ARG A 44 -5.24 9.50 -13.48
C ARG A 44 -4.60 10.23 -12.32
N MET A 45 -3.61 11.09 -12.57
CA MET A 45 -3.00 11.96 -11.57
C MET A 45 -2.53 11.20 -10.31
N PHE A 46 -1.83 10.08 -10.49
CA PHE A 46 -1.20 9.38 -9.38
C PHE A 46 -0.04 10.23 -8.81
N SER A 47 0.02 10.38 -7.49
CA SER A 47 1.16 11.05 -6.83
C SER A 47 2.24 10.08 -6.33
N GLN A 48 1.90 8.79 -6.28
CA GLN A 48 2.73 7.72 -5.73
C GLN A 48 2.83 6.55 -6.73
N ILE A 49 3.86 5.72 -6.59
CA ILE A 49 4.03 4.50 -7.38
C ILE A 49 4.61 3.37 -6.52
N ALA A 50 4.10 2.15 -6.71
CA ALA A 50 4.67 0.95 -6.11
C ALA A 50 5.96 0.53 -6.81
N ASN A 51 6.87 -0.10 -6.07
CA ASN A 51 8.22 -0.45 -6.56
C ASN A 51 8.27 -1.78 -7.34
N THR A 52 7.11 -2.37 -7.66
CA THR A 52 7.03 -3.69 -8.29
C THR A 52 6.13 -3.70 -9.52
N ASP A 53 6.40 -4.63 -10.43
CA ASP A 53 5.53 -4.93 -11.56
C ASP A 53 4.37 -5.81 -11.13
N TYR A 54 3.19 -5.58 -11.73
CA TYR A 54 2.06 -6.48 -11.56
C TYR A 54 1.99 -7.54 -12.65
N SER A 55 1.72 -8.79 -12.25
CA SER A 55 1.47 -9.90 -13.15
C SER A 55 0.59 -10.95 -12.48
N GLU A 56 -0.53 -11.30 -13.13
CA GLU A 56 -1.39 -12.40 -12.69
C GLU A 56 -0.74 -13.78 -12.84
N LYS A 57 0.34 -13.88 -13.62
CA LYS A 57 1.01 -15.14 -13.93
C LYS A 57 2.04 -15.53 -12.87
N MET A 58 2.36 -14.62 -11.95
CA MET A 58 3.37 -14.84 -10.91
C MET A 58 2.77 -15.56 -9.71
N GLN A 59 3.42 -16.64 -9.28
CA GLN A 59 3.11 -17.32 -8.02
C GLN A 59 4.17 -16.94 -6.98
N PRO A 60 3.80 -16.22 -5.90
CA PRO A 60 4.77 -15.74 -4.93
C PRO A 60 5.10 -16.83 -3.90
N ALA A 61 5.69 -17.96 -4.35
CA ALA A 61 5.90 -19.16 -3.53
C ALA A 61 6.66 -18.87 -2.22
N VAL A 62 7.79 -18.14 -2.30
CA VAL A 62 8.60 -17.77 -1.14
C VAL A 62 7.81 -16.94 -0.12
N TRP A 63 6.95 -16.04 -0.60
CA TRP A 63 6.08 -15.24 0.27
C TRP A 63 5.02 -16.10 0.95
N LEU A 64 4.40 -17.03 0.21
CA LEU A 64 3.40 -17.94 0.77
C LEU A 64 4.00 -18.88 1.81
N ASP A 65 5.20 -19.40 1.58
CA ASP A 65 5.93 -20.22 2.54
C ASP A 65 6.30 -19.41 3.79
N PHE A 66 6.81 -18.19 3.62
CA PHE A 66 7.05 -17.27 4.73
C PHE A 66 5.79 -17.03 5.59
N LEU A 67 4.64 -16.80 4.97
CA LEU A 67 3.37 -16.63 5.70
C LEU A 67 2.98 -17.91 6.46
N ASN A 68 3.17 -19.08 5.86
CA ASN A 68 2.94 -20.35 6.56
C ASN A 68 3.86 -20.48 7.77
N ASP A 69 5.12 -20.11 7.66
CA ASP A 69 6.09 -20.22 8.75
C ASP A 69 5.75 -19.27 9.91
N ILE A 70 5.54 -17.98 9.65
CA ILE A 70 5.34 -16.99 10.72
C ILE A 70 3.98 -17.11 11.43
N PHE A 71 3.00 -17.75 10.78
CA PHE A 71 1.67 -18.02 11.33
C PHE A 71 1.44 -19.51 11.66
N ALA A 72 2.50 -20.33 11.68
CA ALA A 72 2.44 -21.76 12.02
C ALA A 72 1.36 -22.54 11.24
N GLY A 73 1.17 -22.19 9.97
CA GLY A 73 0.18 -22.80 9.08
C GLY A 73 -1.28 -22.44 9.38
N ASP A 74 -1.55 -21.49 10.30
CA ASP A 74 -2.91 -21.05 10.61
C ASP A 74 -3.53 -20.31 9.42
N LYS A 75 -4.35 -21.04 8.66
CA LYS A 75 -4.99 -20.53 7.45
C LYS A 75 -6.00 -19.41 7.73
N ALA A 76 -6.60 -19.36 8.92
CA ALA A 76 -7.54 -18.30 9.26
C ALA A 76 -6.79 -16.97 9.48
N VAL A 77 -5.67 -17.01 10.21
CA VAL A 77 -4.82 -15.83 10.42
C VAL A 77 -4.17 -15.37 9.12
N ILE A 78 -3.64 -16.30 8.31
CA ILE A 78 -3.06 -15.98 6.99
C ILE A 78 -4.09 -15.32 6.09
N ARG A 79 -5.32 -15.85 6.03
CA ARG A 79 -6.40 -15.24 5.24
C ARG A 79 -6.76 -13.84 5.77
N TYR A 80 -6.83 -13.68 7.09
CA TYR A 80 -7.16 -12.39 7.70
C TYR A 80 -6.10 -11.33 7.39
N ILE A 81 -4.81 -11.67 7.52
CA ILE A 81 -3.75 -10.70 7.25
C ILE A 81 -3.68 -10.33 5.77
N GLN A 82 -3.90 -11.28 4.86
CA GLN A 82 -3.98 -10.97 3.43
C GLN A 82 -5.17 -10.06 3.11
N LYS A 83 -6.32 -10.25 3.79
CA LYS A 83 -7.47 -9.35 3.66
C LYS A 83 -7.15 -7.94 4.18
N ALA A 84 -6.47 -7.84 5.34
CA ALA A 84 -6.05 -6.57 5.90
C ALA A 84 -5.09 -5.84 4.95
N LEU A 85 -4.09 -6.54 4.41
CA LEU A 85 -3.19 -6.01 3.40
C LEU A 85 -3.94 -5.56 2.14
N GLY A 86 -4.84 -6.39 1.61
CA GLY A 86 -5.63 -6.05 0.43
C GLY A 86 -6.51 -4.82 0.63
N TYR A 87 -7.06 -4.62 1.84
CA TYR A 87 -7.76 -3.39 2.19
C TYR A 87 -6.81 -2.19 2.21
N SER A 88 -5.61 -2.34 2.80
CA SER A 88 -4.59 -1.28 2.84
C SER A 88 -4.02 -0.88 1.48
N LEU A 89 -4.21 -1.70 0.43
CA LEU A 89 -3.85 -1.32 -0.95
C LEU A 89 -4.85 -0.34 -1.57
N THR A 90 -6.07 -0.25 -1.02
CA THR A 90 -7.09 0.68 -1.49
C THR A 90 -6.94 2.04 -0.79
N GLY A 91 -7.43 3.10 -1.42
CA GLY A 91 -7.59 4.43 -0.79
C GLY A 91 -8.76 4.51 0.20
N SER A 92 -9.59 3.46 0.31
CA SER A 92 -10.80 3.50 1.11
C SER A 92 -10.52 3.62 2.61
N THR A 93 -11.10 4.63 3.25
CA THR A 93 -11.10 4.80 4.70
C THR A 93 -12.41 4.37 5.37
N ARG A 94 -13.32 3.73 4.63
CA ARG A 94 -14.68 3.39 5.08
C ARG A 94 -14.74 2.62 6.41
N GLU A 95 -13.81 1.70 6.64
CA GLU A 95 -13.82 0.85 7.84
C GLU A 95 -13.31 1.59 9.09
N GLN A 96 -12.58 2.70 8.94
CA GLN A 96 -12.03 3.49 10.06
C GLN A 96 -11.23 2.62 11.07
N VAL A 97 -10.41 1.69 10.56
CA VAL A 97 -9.62 0.75 11.36
C VAL A 97 -8.11 0.95 11.19
N MET A 98 -7.36 0.58 12.23
CA MET A 98 -5.90 0.43 12.20
C MET A 98 -5.54 -1.02 12.52
N PHE A 99 -4.73 -1.65 11.67
CA PHE A 99 -4.25 -3.01 11.89
C PHE A 99 -2.95 -3.01 12.69
N ILE A 100 -2.93 -3.70 13.83
CA ILE A 100 -1.76 -3.80 14.71
C ILE A 100 -1.24 -5.24 14.69
N LEU A 101 0.00 -5.42 14.26
CA LEU A 101 0.69 -6.71 14.34
C LEU A 101 1.20 -6.96 15.77
N PHE A 102 0.39 -7.64 16.57
CA PHE A 102 0.73 -7.98 17.95
C PHE A 102 1.41 -9.35 18.07
N GLY A 103 2.41 -9.46 18.94
CA GLY A 103 3.03 -10.73 19.31
C GLY A 103 4.43 -10.56 19.89
N LYS A 104 4.95 -11.60 20.53
CA LYS A 104 6.30 -11.61 21.09
C LYS A 104 7.36 -11.33 20.01
N GLY A 105 8.49 -10.75 20.40
CA GLY A 105 9.58 -10.41 19.47
C GLY A 105 10.13 -11.65 18.74
N ARG A 106 10.79 -11.43 17.59
CA ARG A 106 11.47 -12.48 16.79
C ARG A 106 10.55 -13.51 16.09
N ASN A 107 9.36 -13.07 15.66
CA ASN A 107 8.39 -13.89 14.91
C ASN A 107 8.18 -13.40 13.46
N GLY A 108 9.18 -12.78 12.82
CA GLY A 108 9.08 -12.34 11.42
C GLY A 108 8.23 -11.09 11.13
N LYS A 109 7.65 -10.43 12.15
CA LYS A 109 6.85 -9.20 11.97
C LYS A 109 7.59 -8.07 11.23
N SER A 110 8.84 -7.80 11.60
CA SER A 110 9.64 -6.76 10.93
C SER A 110 9.84 -7.10 9.47
N ILE A 111 10.27 -8.33 9.16
CA ILE A 111 10.44 -8.81 7.79
C ILE A 111 9.13 -8.71 6.99
N PHE A 112 8.00 -9.07 7.61
CA PHE A 112 6.69 -8.93 6.98
C PHE A 112 6.39 -7.47 6.60
N VAL A 113 6.55 -6.54 7.53
CA VAL A 113 6.28 -5.10 7.28
C VAL A 113 7.27 -4.52 6.28
N GLU A 114 8.55 -4.84 6.41
CA GLU A 114 9.62 -4.38 5.50
C GLU A 114 9.40 -4.89 4.08
N THR A 115 9.01 -6.16 3.91
CA THR A 115 8.71 -6.73 2.58
C THR A 115 7.54 -6.01 1.92
N ILE A 116 6.46 -5.75 2.66
CA ILE A 116 5.30 -5.03 2.14
C ILE A 116 5.65 -3.57 1.83
N ALA A 117 6.43 -2.91 2.69
CA ALA A 117 6.89 -1.54 2.45
C ALA A 117 7.73 -1.45 1.17
N GLU A 118 8.65 -2.39 0.97
CA GLU A 118 9.49 -2.46 -0.23
C GLU A 118 8.65 -2.67 -1.49
N ILE A 119 7.62 -3.53 -1.44
CA ILE A 119 6.67 -3.72 -2.56
C ILE A 119 5.92 -2.43 -2.86
N LEU A 120 5.45 -1.73 -1.83
CA LEU A 120 4.60 -0.55 -1.95
C LEU A 120 5.36 0.73 -2.31
N GLY A 121 6.68 0.76 -2.18
CA GLY A 121 7.48 1.93 -2.55
C GLY A 121 6.95 3.20 -1.87
N ASP A 122 6.59 4.19 -2.67
CA ASP A 122 6.14 5.52 -2.22
C ASP A 122 4.88 5.47 -1.36
N TYR A 123 4.05 4.42 -1.51
CA TYR A 123 2.86 4.21 -0.69
C TYR A 123 3.16 3.79 0.75
N SER A 124 4.42 3.48 1.07
CA SER A 124 4.83 3.08 2.41
C SER A 124 5.57 4.20 3.15
N ASN A 125 5.24 4.40 4.42
CA ASN A 125 5.90 5.37 5.28
C ASN A 125 6.18 4.76 6.66
N ASN A 126 7.34 5.10 7.23
CA ASN A 126 7.71 4.67 8.57
C ASN A 126 7.49 5.80 9.59
N MET A 127 6.77 5.49 10.66
CA MET A 127 6.51 6.42 11.75
C MET A 127 6.87 5.78 13.08
N GLN A 128 7.60 6.52 13.92
CA GLN A 128 7.83 6.09 15.30
C GLN A 128 6.51 6.15 16.08
N ALA A 129 6.17 5.09 16.80
CA ALA A 129 4.95 5.04 17.63
C ALA A 129 4.84 6.24 18.59
N LYS A 130 5.99 6.75 19.07
CA LYS A 130 6.07 7.95 19.92
C LYS A 130 5.44 9.19 19.29
N SER A 131 5.37 9.30 17.97
CA SER A 131 4.69 10.40 17.27
C SER A 131 3.18 10.42 17.49
N LEU A 132 2.58 9.27 17.83
CA LEU A 132 1.15 9.15 18.16
C LEU A 132 0.89 9.24 19.67
N MET A 133 1.95 9.20 20.50
CA MET A 133 1.81 9.19 21.95
C MET A 133 1.80 10.63 22.49
N VAL A 134 0.77 10.95 23.28
CA VAL A 134 0.71 12.22 24.01
C VAL A 134 1.84 12.25 25.04
N LYS A 135 2.67 13.29 24.98
CA LYS A 135 3.61 13.61 26.07
C LYS A 135 2.79 13.98 27.30
N LYS A 136 2.86 13.15 28.33
CA LYS A 136 2.33 13.52 29.65
C LYS A 136 3.26 14.61 30.21
N ASN A 137 2.79 15.84 30.29
CA ASN A 137 3.45 16.88 31.06
C ASN A 137 3.09 16.62 32.52
N ASP A 138 4.00 16.00 33.26
CA ASP A 138 3.91 15.99 34.72
C ASP A 138 4.33 17.39 35.19
N ASN A 139 3.38 18.13 35.76
CA ASN A 139 3.59 19.42 36.43
C ASN A 139 4.31 19.23 37.77
#